data_AF-A0A2X1AAY9-F1
#
_entry.id   AF-A0A2X1AAY9-F1
#
_cell.length_a   1.000
_cell.length_b   1.000
_cell.length_c   1.000
_cell.angle_alpha   90.00
_cell.angle_beta   90.00
_cell.angle_gamma   90.00
#
_symmetry.space_group_name_H-M   'P 1'
#
loop_
_entity.id
_entity.type
_entity.pdbx_description
1 polymer ?
#
loop_
_entity_poly.entity_id
_entity_poly.type
_entity_poly.pdbx_seq_one_letter_code
_entity_poly.pdbx_strand_id
1 'polypeptide(L)'
;MSSIGKLISDYNWIQLSFNERYGNGVWVVVGPIINHLYELANIKDGGDIESLNLGFYLQNEGSWLPTAFATDFETALKALEDK
;
A
#
# COMPACT_ATOMS: atom_id res chain seq x y z
N MET A 1 -0.70 -17.21 12.37
CA MET A 1 -1.37 -16.49 11.27
C MET A 1 -1.31 -15.01 11.60
N SER A 2 -0.72 -14.22 10.72
CA SER A 2 -0.43 -12.80 10.94
C SER A 2 -1.73 -11.96 10.96
N SER A 3 -1.67 -10.72 11.43
CA SER A 3 -2.87 -9.89 11.62
C SER A 3 -3.53 -9.57 10.28
N ILE A 4 -2.74 -9.22 9.26
CA ILE A 4 -3.25 -9.01 7.90
C ILE A 4 -3.80 -10.33 7.33
N GLY A 5 -3.10 -11.44 7.58
CA GLY A 5 -3.56 -12.76 7.15
C GLY A 5 -4.97 -13.08 7.66
N LYS A 6 -5.27 -12.74 8.91
CA LYS A 6 -6.62 -12.88 9.50
C LYS A 6 -7.64 -11.94 8.86
N LEU A 7 -7.27 -10.68 8.59
CA LEU A 7 -8.15 -9.73 7.89
C LEU A 7 -8.55 -10.23 6.50
N ILE A 8 -7.59 -10.81 5.78
CA ILE A 8 -7.83 -11.39 4.45
C ILE A 8 -8.72 -12.63 4.57
N SER A 9 -8.40 -13.59 5.44
CA SER A 9 -9.13 -14.86 5.53
C SER A 9 -10.53 -14.73 6.12
N ASP A 10 -10.66 -13.95 7.19
CA ASP A 10 -11.87 -13.95 8.00
C ASP A 10 -12.84 -12.83 7.58
N TYR A 11 -12.30 -11.76 6.98
CA TYR A 11 -13.05 -10.55 6.64
C TYR A 11 -12.96 -10.17 5.16
N ASN A 12 -12.37 -11.01 4.31
CA ASN A 12 -12.22 -10.78 2.87
C ASN A 12 -11.54 -9.45 2.53
N TRP A 13 -10.62 -8.99 3.39
CA TRP A 13 -9.78 -7.86 3.03
C TRP A 13 -8.89 -8.24 1.85
N ILE A 14 -8.55 -7.23 1.06
CA ILE A 14 -7.78 -7.38 -0.16
C ILE A 14 -6.44 -6.74 0.06
N GLN A 15 -5.39 -7.44 -0.35
CA GLN A 15 -4.04 -6.91 -0.43
C GLN A 15 -3.73 -6.58 -1.90
N LEU A 16 -3.21 -5.39 -2.14
CA LEU A 16 -2.69 -4.97 -3.43
C LEU A 16 -1.25 -4.48 -3.27
N SER A 17 -0.44 -4.70 -4.29
CA SER A 17 0.90 -4.11 -4.38
C SER A 17 1.10 -3.44 -5.73
N PHE A 18 1.87 -2.35 -5.72
CA PHE A 18 2.23 -1.59 -6.91
C PHE A 18 3.61 -0.95 -6.73
N ASN A 19 4.34 -0.77 -7.82
CA ASN A 19 5.69 -0.22 -7.78
C ASN A 19 5.65 1.28 -7.52
N GLU A 20 6.69 1.79 -6.86
CA GLU A 20 6.96 3.23 -6.87
C GLU A 20 7.41 3.65 -8.26
N ARG A 21 6.79 4.70 -8.80
CA ARG A 21 7.09 5.19 -10.15
C ARG A 21 8.45 5.86 -10.21
N TYR A 22 8.80 6.63 -9.18
CA TYR A 22 10.04 7.39 -9.10
C TYR A 22 10.93 6.83 -8.00
N GLY A 23 11.58 5.71 -8.27
CA GLY A 23 12.53 5.09 -7.36
C GLY A 23 12.52 3.57 -7.46
N ASN A 24 13.21 2.94 -6.51
CA ASN A 24 13.18 1.49 -6.34
C ASN A 24 12.38 1.18 -5.09
N GLY A 25 11.19 0.62 -5.28
CA GLY A 25 10.42 0.08 -4.19
C GLY A 25 9.01 -0.29 -4.59
N VAL A 26 8.30 -0.87 -3.64
CA VAL A 26 6.94 -1.37 -3.78
C VAL A 26 6.11 -0.89 -2.61
N TRP A 27 4.91 -0.45 -2.94
CA TRP A 27 3.86 -0.20 -1.98
C TRP A 27 3.04 -1.46 -1.78
N VAL A 28 2.71 -1.75 -0.53
CA VAL A 28 1.71 -2.74 -0.16
C VAL A 28 0.59 -2.00 0.56
N VAL A 29 -0.64 -2.24 0.12
CA VAL A 29 -1.86 -1.69 0.71
C VAL A 29 -2.83 -2.81 0.98
N VAL A 30 -3.58 -2.72 2.08
CA VAL A 30 -4.62 -3.69 2.42
C VAL A 30 -5.91 -2.94 2.73
N GLY A 31 -7.06 -3.42 2.28
CA GLY A 31 -8.32 -2.81 2.65
C GLY A 31 -9.54 -3.62 2.26
N PRO A 32 -10.72 -3.25 2.78
CA PRO A 32 -11.95 -4.02 2.55
C PRO A 32 -12.58 -3.79 1.17
N ILE A 33 -12.21 -2.72 0.45
CA ILE A 33 -12.86 -2.30 -0.79
C ILE A 33 -11.83 -2.19 -1.91
N ILE A 34 -11.89 -3.11 -2.88
CA ILE A 34 -10.90 -3.23 -3.95
C ILE A 34 -10.74 -1.96 -4.80
N ASN A 35 -11.85 -1.26 -5.05
CA ASN A 35 -11.85 -0.08 -5.91
C ASN A 35 -10.99 1.06 -5.35
N HIS A 36 -10.99 1.25 -4.02
CA HIS A 36 -10.15 2.26 -3.39
C HIS A 36 -8.66 1.91 -3.47
N LEU A 37 -8.32 0.62 -3.40
CA LEU A 37 -6.94 0.17 -3.59
C LEU A 37 -6.49 0.39 -5.03
N TYR A 38 -7.35 0.14 -6.01
CA TYR A 38 -7.07 0.43 -7.41
C TYR A 38 -6.97 1.93 -7.70
N GLU A 39 -7.76 2.78 -7.04
CA GLU A 39 -7.63 4.23 -7.15
C GLU A 39 -6.24 4.70 -6.70
N LEU A 40 -5.69 4.15 -5.61
CA LEU A 40 -4.32 4.45 -5.17
C LEU A 40 -3.27 4.04 -6.21
N ALA A 41 -3.39 2.83 -6.77
CA ALA A 41 -2.50 2.35 -7.82
C ALA A 41 -2.60 3.23 -9.07
N ASN A 42 -3.81 3.61 -9.49
CA ASN A 42 -4.03 4.47 -10.65
C ASN A 42 -3.45 5.88 -10.45
N ILE A 43 -3.53 6.44 -9.24
CA ILE A 43 -2.88 7.73 -8.93
C ILE A 43 -1.36 7.60 -9.02
N LYS A 44 -0.80 6.50 -8.53
CA LYS A 44 0.65 6.23 -8.64
C LYS A 44 1.12 6.08 -10.08
N ASP A 45 0.33 5.42 -10.93
CA ASP A 45 0.62 5.25 -12.35
C ASP A 45 0.21 6.46 -13.20
N GLY A 46 -0.51 7.42 -12.64
CA GLY A 46 -1.10 8.57 -13.32
C GLY A 46 -0.13 9.72 -13.57
N GLY A 47 -0.55 10.94 -13.20
CA GLY A 47 0.25 12.15 -13.38
C GLY A 47 1.45 12.22 -12.42
N ASP A 48 2.53 12.86 -12.87
CA ASP A 48 3.80 12.93 -12.14
C ASP A 48 3.62 13.59 -10.76
N ILE A 49 2.91 14.72 -10.71
CA ILE A 49 2.68 15.49 -9.48
C ILE A 49 1.81 14.70 -8.51
N GLU A 50 0.73 14.10 -8.99
CA GLU A 50 -0.22 13.33 -8.19
C GLU A 50 0.44 12.09 -7.59
N SER A 51 1.27 11.39 -8.37
CA SER A 51 2.03 10.21 -7.92
C SER A 51 3.01 10.54 -6.79
N LEU A 52 3.75 11.65 -6.94
CA LEU A 52 4.67 12.15 -5.91
C LEU A 52 3.94 12.61 -4.65
N ASN A 53 2.85 13.37 -4.81
CA ASN A 53 2.04 13.86 -3.69
C ASN A 53 1.43 12.69 -2.89
N LEU A 54 0.92 11.67 -3.59
CA LEU A 54 0.39 10.47 -2.92
C LEU A 54 1.49 9.73 -2.15
N GLY A 55 2.67 9.56 -2.75
CA GLY A 55 3.82 8.95 -2.07
C GLY A 55 4.21 9.69 -0.80
N PHE A 56 4.31 11.02 -0.89
CA PHE A 56 4.60 11.88 0.26
C PHE A 56 3.53 11.75 1.34
N TYR A 57 2.25 11.80 0.97
CA TYR A 57 1.14 11.65 1.90
C TYR A 57 1.20 10.30 2.62
N LEU A 58 1.28 9.18 1.89
CA LEU A 58 1.27 7.83 2.49
C LEU A 58 2.47 7.59 3.43
N GLN A 59 3.63 8.20 3.15
CA GLN A 59 4.81 8.12 4.01
C GLN A 59 4.73 9.01 5.27
N ASN A 60 4.23 10.24 5.14
CA ASN A 60 4.38 11.24 6.20
C ASN A 60 3.10 11.51 6.99
N GLU A 61 1.93 11.34 6.36
CA GLU A 61 0.63 11.76 6.92
C GLU A 61 -0.39 10.60 6.99
N GLY A 62 -0.28 9.63 6.09
CA GLY A 62 -1.17 8.49 5.93
C GLY A 62 -0.85 7.32 6.86
N SER A 63 -0.25 7.54 8.03
CA SER A 63 0.12 6.46 8.95
C SER A 63 -1.07 5.62 9.42
N TRP A 64 -2.26 6.23 9.48
CA TRP A 64 -3.53 5.57 9.80
C TRP A 64 -4.04 4.64 8.70
N LEU A 65 -3.53 4.77 7.47
CA LEU A 65 -3.85 3.83 6.40
C LEU A 65 -3.01 2.56 6.54
N PRO A 66 -3.60 1.38 6.29
CA PRO A 66 -2.90 0.10 6.17
C PRO A 66 -2.08 0.04 4.87
N THR A 67 -1.06 0.88 4.81
CA THR A 67 -0.09 0.99 3.73
C THR A 67 1.34 0.95 4.27
N ALA A 68 2.23 0.34 3.51
CA ALA A 68 3.67 0.33 3.76
C ALA A 68 4.44 0.41 2.43
N PHE A 69 5.67 0.92 2.51
CA PHE A 69 6.60 1.04 1.39
C PHE A 69 7.94 0.42 1.77
N ALA A 70 8.53 -0.36 0.88
CA ALA A 70 9.90 -0.86 1.03
C ALA A 70 10.54 -1.15 -0.33
N THR A 71 11.81 -1.58 -0.32
CA THR A 71 12.56 -1.94 -1.53
C THR A 71 12.02 -3.18 -2.24
N ASP A 72 11.35 -4.06 -1.51
CA ASP A 72 10.80 -5.32 -1.98
C ASP A 72 9.51 -5.68 -1.23
N PHE A 73 8.76 -6.61 -1.80
CA PHE A 73 7.41 -6.95 -1.33
C PHE A 73 7.42 -7.57 0.06
N GLU A 74 8.39 -8.43 0.36
CA GLU A 74 8.45 -9.13 1.65
C GLU A 74 8.75 -8.15 2.78
N THR A 75 9.69 -7.24 2.57
CA THR A 75 10.01 -6.16 3.51
C THR A 75 8.82 -5.22 3.72
N ALA A 76 8.10 -4.87 2.64
CA ALA A 76 6.92 -4.00 2.73
C ALA A 76 5.76 -4.68 3.49
N LEU A 77 5.51 -5.97 3.22
CA LEU A 77 4.49 -6.74 3.92
C LEU A 77 4.81 -6.88 5.40
N LYS A 78 6.08 -7.13 5.74
CA LYS A 78 6.52 -7.18 7.14
C LYS A 78 6.34 -5.83 7.83
N ALA A 79 6.74 -4.73 7.19
CA ALA A 79 6.54 -3.39 7.73
C ALA A 79 5.07 -3.05 7.95
N LEU A 80 4.16 -3.63 7.15
CA LEU A 80 2.72 -3.48 7.32
C LEU A 80 2.17 -4.30 8.50
N GLU A 81 2.71 -5.48 8.78
CA GLU A 81 2.33 -6.30 9.94
C GLU A 81 2.85 -5.73 11.26
N ASP A 82 4.00 -5.05 11.24
CA ASP A 82 4.63 -4.45 12.42
C ASP A 82 3.99 -3.11 12.84
N LYS A 83 3.01 -2.61 12.07
CA LYS A 83 2.34 -1.31 12.22
C LYS A 83 1.08 -1.40 13.08
#